data_AF-A0A945W433-F1
#
_entry.id   AF-A0A945W433-F1
#
_cell.length_a   1.000
_cell.length_b   1.000
_cell.length_c   1.000
_cell.angle_alpha   90.00
_cell.angle_beta   90.00
_cell.angle_gamma   90.00
#
_symmetry.space_group_name_H-M   'P 1'
#
loop_
_entity.id
_entity.type
_entity.pdbx_description
1 polymer ?
#
loop_
_entity_poly.entity_id
_entity_poly.type
_entity_poly.pdbx_seq_one_letter_code
_entity_poly.pdbx_strand_id
1 'polypeptide(L)' 'NNNGIILSRDPGALDTIGMHIIEKKRKEKELVSLFNRPNLPVHIETAAEYGLGVSDLNLINHKAVLI' A
#
# COMPACT_ATOMS: atom_id res chain seq x y z
N ASN A 1 7.17 -12.96 7.39
CA ASN A 1 7.89 -12.18 8.41
C ASN A 1 8.44 -10.94 7.74
N ASN A 2 7.92 -9.75 8.06
CA ASN A 2 8.39 -8.49 7.47
C ASN A 2 9.11 -7.68 8.55
N ASN A 3 10.17 -8.24 9.14
CA ASN A 3 11.08 -7.49 10.02
C ASN A 3 11.95 -6.55 9.17
N GLY A 4 11.31 -5.68 8.41
CA GLY A 4 11.94 -4.77 7.48
C GLY A 4 11.22 -3.43 7.53
N ILE A 5 11.97 -2.36 7.32
CA ILE A 5 11.44 -1.00 7.21
C ILE A 5 11.17 -0.73 5.74
N ILE A 6 9.96 -0.26 5.41
CA ILE A 6 9.60 0.17 4.06
C ILE A 6 9.72 1.69 4.03
N LEU A 7 10.50 2.21 3.08
CA LEU A 7 10.73 3.64 2.89
C LEU A 7 10.39 4.01 1.45
N SER A 8 9.74 5.15 1.25
CA SER A 8 9.41 5.70 -0.06
C SER A 8 9.44 7.22 -0.01
N ARG A 9 9.70 7.84 -1.17
CA ARG A 9 9.46 9.28 -1.38
C ARG A 9 8.04 9.58 -1.85
N ASP A 10 7.29 8.53 -2.16
CA ASP A 10 5.89 8.58 -2.56
C ASP A 10 5.04 8.01 -1.41
N PRO A 11 4.28 8.85 -0.69
CA PRO A 11 3.44 8.39 0.42
C PRO A 11 2.23 7.58 -0.07
N GLY A 12 1.68 7.87 -1.27
CA GLY A 12 0.58 7.11 -1.86
C GLY A 12 0.98 5.67 -2.21
N ALA A 13 2.22 5.49 -2.65
CA ALA A 13 2.81 4.17 -2.83
C ALA A 13 2.95 3.38 -1.52
N LEU A 14 3.34 4.03 -0.41
CA LEU A 14 3.43 3.38 0.91
C LEU A 14 2.06 2.95 1.43
N ASP A 15 1.06 3.84 1.34
CA ASP A 15 -0.30 3.53 1.76
C ASP A 15 -0.85 2.35 0.95
N THR A 16 -0.55 2.31 -0.35
CA THR A 16 -0.95 1.22 -1.23
C THR A 16 -0.28 -0.09 -0.84
N ILE A 17 1.04 -0.11 -0.56
CA ILE A 17 1.73 -1.31 -0.06
C ILE A 17 1.15 -1.76 1.28
N GLY A 18 0.96 -0.83 2.22
CA GLY A 18 0.41 -1.11 3.54
C GLY A 18 -0.97 -1.76 3.46
N MET A 19 -1.83 -1.21 2.60
CA MET A 19 -3.14 -1.78 2.27
C MET A 19 -3.03 -3.22 1.76
N HIS A 20 -2.15 -3.49 0.78
CA HIS A 20 -1.96 -4.86 0.26
C HIS A 20 -1.48 -5.84 1.33
N ILE A 21 -0.56 -5.41 2.21
CA ILE A 21 -0.08 -6.23 3.33
C ILE A 21 -1.23 -6.57 4.28
N ILE A 22 -2.07 -5.58 4.62
CA ILE A 22 -3.21 -5.78 5.51
C ILE A 22 -4.22 -6.74 4.88
N GLU A 23 -4.64 -6.51 3.64
CA GLU A 23 -5.61 -7.36 2.93
C GLU A 23 -5.10 -8.80 2.78
N LYS A 24 -3.81 -8.98 2.46
CA LYS A 24 -3.20 -10.31 2.42
C LYS A 24 -3.29 -11.02 3.79
N LYS A 25 -2.94 -10.33 4.88
CA LYS A 25 -3.03 -10.89 6.24
C LYS A 25 -4.46 -11.17 6.67
N ARG A 26 -5.44 -10.38 6.21
CA ARG A 26 -6.85 -10.62 6.47
C ARG A 26 -7.34 -11.88 5.77
N LYS A 27 -6.97 -12.03 4.49
CA LYS A 27 -7.27 -13.23 3.71
C LYS A 27 -6.67 -14.50 4.33
N GLU A 28 -5.42 -14.43 4.81
CA GLU A 28 -4.77 -15.53 5.55
C GLU A 28 -5.50 -15.94 6.84
N LYS A 29 -6.33 -15.03 7.39
CA LYS A 29 -7.14 -15.25 8.60
C LYS A 29 -8.62 -15.44 8.32
N GLU A 30 -9.00 -15.63 7.06
CA GLU A 30 -10.40 -15.76 6.62
C GLU A 30 -11.30 -14.58 7.04
N LEU A 31 -10.71 -13.40 7.22
CA LEU A 31 -11.43 -12.18 7.54
C LEU A 31 -11.92 -11.52 6.25
N VAL A 32 -13.12 -10.93 6.31
CA VAL A 32 -13.68 -10.09 5.22
C VAL A 32 -12.75 -8.93 4.88
N SER A 33 -12.74 -8.47 3.64
CA SER A 33 -11.96 -7.30 3.22
C SER A 33 -12.33 -6.06 4.05
N LEU A 34 -11.36 -5.18 4.35
CA LEU A 34 -11.65 -3.87 4.94
C LEU A 34 -12.31 -2.93 3.93
N PHE A 35 -12.08 -3.15 2.64
CA PHE A 35 -12.54 -2.28 1.57
C PHE A 35 -13.68 -2.97 0.84
N ASN A 36 -14.91 -2.63 1.21
CA ASN A 36 -16.11 -3.09 0.51
C ASN A 36 -16.39 -2.22 -0.73
N ARG A 37 -15.40 -2.07 -1.61
CA ARG A 37 -15.48 -1.29 -2.84
C ARG A 37 -14.50 -1.86 -3.88
N PRO A 38 -14.81 -1.72 -5.18
CA PRO A 38 -13.94 -2.24 -6.24
C PRO A 38 -12.62 -1.47 -6.40
N ASN A 39 -12.57 -0.21 -5.93
CA ASN A 39 -11.43 0.68 -6.14
C ASN A 39 -10.58 0.85 -4.87
N LEU A 40 -9.41 1.50 -5.02
CA LEU A 40 -8.51 1.88 -3.93
C LEU A 40 -9.24 2.62 -2.79
N PRO A 41 -8.75 2.57 -1.54
CA PRO A 41 -9.28 3.36 -0.44
C PRO A 41 -9.38 4.85 -0.80
N VAL A 42 -10.44 5.53 -0.33
CA VAL A 42 -10.72 6.94 -0.66
C VAL A 42 -9.50 7.84 -0.43
N HIS A 43 -8.80 7.67 0.69
CA HIS A 43 -7.63 8.51 1.01
C HIS A 43 -6.48 8.36 0.00
N ILE A 44 -6.30 7.17 -0.59
CA ILE A 44 -5.28 6.94 -1.62
C ILE A 44 -5.69 7.61 -2.93
N GLU A 45 -6.97 7.51 -3.31
CA GLU A 45 -7.50 8.19 -4.50
C GLU A 45 -7.41 9.71 -4.36
N THR A 46 -7.87 10.25 -3.24
CA THR A 46 -7.79 11.68 -2.95
C THR A 46 -6.34 12.14 -2.97
N ALA A 47 -5.40 11.44 -2.33
CA ALA A 47 -3.98 11.82 -2.38
C ALA A 47 -3.44 11.90 -3.82
N ALA A 48 -3.84 10.98 -4.70
CA ALA A 48 -3.46 10.99 -6.11
C ALA A 48 -4.05 12.18 -6.87
N GLU A 49 -5.33 12.53 -6.63
CA GLU A 49 -5.99 13.69 -7.25
C GLU A 49 -5.29 15.01 -6.92
N TYR A 50 -4.74 15.14 -5.71
CA TYR A 50 -4.00 16.33 -5.27
C TYR A 50 -2.50 16.28 -5.63
N GLY A 51 -2.03 15.25 -6.34
CA GLY A 51 -0.63 15.11 -6.72
C GLY A 51 0.31 14.86 -5.53
N LEU A 52 -0.21 14.34 -4.42
CA LEU A 52 0.54 14.08 -3.19
C LEU A 52 1.27 12.72 -3.20
N GLY A 53 1.16 11.98 -4.30
CA GLY A 53 1.77 10.66 -4.50
C GLY A 53 1.00 9.90 -5.57
N VAL A 54 1.62 8.88 -6.16
CA VAL A 54 1.01 8.02 -7.17
C VAL A 54 0.86 6.63 -6.54
N SER A 55 -0.36 6.10 -6.52
CA SER A 55 -0.63 4.72 -6.13
C SER A 55 -0.19 3.68 -7.17
N ASP A 56 0.69 4.08 -8.10
CA ASP A 56 1.17 3.20 -9.15
C ASP A 56 2.30 2.31 -8.63
N LEU A 57 1.93 1.06 -8.37
CA LEU A 57 2.85 0.01 -7.94
C LEU A 57 4.01 -0.21 -8.93
N ASN A 58 3.85 0.14 -10.21
CA ASN A 58 4.90 -0.01 -11.22
C ASN A 58 6.05 1.00 -11.03
N LEU A 59 5.79 2.11 -10.33
CA LEU A 59 6.81 3.10 -10.00
C LEU A 59 7.61 2.73 -8.74
N ILE A 60 7.18 1.68 -8.03
CA ILE A 60 7.81 1.23 -6.79
C ILE A 60 9.03 0.36 -7.10
N ASN A 61 10.22 0.93 -6.89
CA ASN A 61 11.47 0.18 -6.97
C ASN A 61 11.88 -0.32 -5.57
N HIS A 62 11.68 -1.62 -5.32
CA HIS A 62 12.10 -2.25 -4.08
C HIS A 62 13.62 -2.43 -4.05
N LYS A 63 14.29 -1.75 -3.12
CA LYS A 63 15.69 -2.05 -2.76
C LYS A 63 15.72 -2.76 -1.41
N ALA A 64 16.31 -3.95 -1.38
CA ALA A 64 16.65 -4.60 -0.12
C ALA A 64 17.87 -3.89 0.47
N VAL A 65 17.68 -3.21 1.60
CA VAL A 65 18.79 -2.68 2.39
C VAL A 65 19.06 -3.69 3.49
N LEU A 66 20.23 -4.34 3.43
CA LEU A 66 20.75 -5.13 4.55
C LEU A 66 21.21 -4.15 5.61
N ILE A 67 20.60 -4.23 6.79
CA ILE A 67 20.97 -3.45 8.00
C ILE A 67 21.66 -4.41 8.96
#